data_AF-A0A964Z2H9-F1
#
_entry.id   AF-A0A964Z2H9-F1
#
_cell.length_a   1.000
_cell.length_b   1.000
_cell.length_c   1.000
_cell.angle_alpha   90.00
_cell.angle_beta   90.00
_cell.angle_gamma   90.00
#
_symmetry.space_group_name_H-M   'P 1'
#
loop_
_entity.id
_entity.type
_entity.pdbx_description
1 polymer ?
#
loop_
_entity_poly.entity_id
_entity_poly.type
_entity_poly.pdbx_seq_one_letter_code
_entity_poly.pdbx_strand_id
1 'polypeptide(L)' 'MADKKVSGPASYFPSIEKKYGRSIDYWMKELKKVSKLAHMEQVAHLKKKFEMGHGHANALVAVFRKKNGL' A
#
# COMPACT_ATOMS: atom_id res chain seq x y z
N MET A 1 24.95 11.57 2.62
CA MET A 1 23.61 11.35 2.03
C MET A 1 22.74 10.70 3.08
N ALA A 2 21.63 11.32 3.49
CA ALA A 2 20.76 10.76 4.53
C ALA A 2 19.93 9.61 3.96
N ASP A 3 20.40 8.37 4.18
CA ASP A 3 19.56 7.18 4.12
C ASP A 3 18.45 7.36 5.15
N LYS A 4 17.30 7.88 4.71
CA LYS A 4 16.06 7.76 5.49
C LYS A 4 15.82 6.26 5.55
N LYS A 5 16.31 5.60 6.61
CA LYS A 5 15.84 4.29 7.03
C LYS A 5 14.32 4.35 6.98
N VAL A 6 13.75 3.82 5.90
CA VAL A 6 12.31 3.63 5.78
C VAL A 6 12.04 2.56 6.81
N SER A 7 11.70 2.98 8.02
CA SER A 7 11.31 2.12 9.12
C SER A 7 9.79 2.03 9.11
N GLY A 8 9.26 0.81 9.00
CA GLY A 8 7.81 0.55 9.00
C GLY A 8 7.28 0.12 7.62
N PRO A 9 5.95 0.15 7.40
CA PRO A 9 5.33 -0.44 6.21
C PRO A 9 5.83 0.12 4.87
N ALA A 10 6.44 1.32 4.86
CA ALA A 10 7.08 1.89 3.67
C ALA A 10 8.32 1.11 3.17
N SER A 11 8.98 0.29 4.02
CA SER A 11 10.12 -0.54 3.59
C SER A 11 9.74 -1.59 2.54
N TYR A 12 8.45 -1.96 2.48
CA TYR A 12 7.97 -2.92 1.49
C TYR A 12 7.78 -2.32 0.11
N PHE A 13 7.82 -1.00 -0.03
CA PHE A 13 7.51 -0.32 -1.29
C PHE A 13 8.41 -0.75 -2.46
N PRO A 14 9.75 -0.81 -2.33
CA PRO A 14 10.61 -1.28 -3.40
C PRO A 14 10.27 -2.71 -3.84
N SER A 15 9.95 -3.59 -2.89
CA SER A 15 9.55 -4.97 -3.18
C SER A 15 8.20 -5.07 -3.85
N ILE A 16 7.25 -4.19 -3.49
CA ILE A 16 5.92 -4.12 -4.12
C ILE A 16 6.04 -3.62 -5.56
N GLU A 17 6.77 -2.53 -5.79
CA GLU A 17 7.00 -1.99 -7.13
C GLU A 17 7.71 -3.02 -8.01
N LYS A 18 8.72 -3.71 -7.47
CA LYS A 18 9.43 -4.78 -8.19
C LYS A 18 8.55 -5.99 -8.48
N LYS A 19 7.67 -6.39 -7.56
CA LYS A 19 6.81 -7.58 -7.72
C LYS A 19 5.61 -7.34 -8.62
N TYR A 20 4.98 -6.17 -8.52
CA TYR A 20 3.73 -5.86 -9.23
C TYR A 20 3.91 -4.89 -10.40
N GLY A 21 5.11 -4.34 -10.60
CA GLY A 21 5.46 -3.51 -11.76
C GLY A 21 4.74 -2.15 -11.81
N ARG A 22 4.16 -1.69 -10.69
CA ARG A 22 3.45 -0.41 -10.60
C ARG A 22 4.01 0.42 -9.46
N SER A 23 4.13 1.72 -9.69
CA SER A 23 4.65 2.67 -8.71
C SER A 23 3.74 2.81 -7.49
N ILE A 24 4.28 3.22 -6.35
CA ILE A 24 3.49 3.47 -5.13
C ILE A 24 2.36 4.48 -5.34
N ASP A 25 2.57 5.50 -6.18
CA ASP A 25 1.52 6.48 -6.52
C ASP A 25 0.29 5.81 -7.15
N TYR A 26 0.51 4.81 -8.02
CA TYR A 26 -0.58 4.04 -8.63
C TYR A 26 -1.39 3.30 -7.56
N TRP A 27 -0.72 2.67 -6.61
CA TRP A 27 -1.37 1.98 -5.49
C TRP A 27 -2.14 2.92 -4.58
N MET A 28 -1.58 4.10 -4.27
CA MET A 28 -2.28 5.13 -3.50
C MET A 28 -3.52 5.64 -4.24
N LYS A 29 -3.48 5.79 -5.57
CA LYS A 29 -4.65 6.15 -6.38
C LYS A 29 -5.73 5.07 -6.36
N GLU A 30 -5.37 3.79 -6.43
CA GLU A 30 -6.36 2.71 -6.28
C GLU A 30 -6.96 2.70 -4.87
N LEU A 31 -6.14 2.84 -3.84
CA LEU A 31 -6.62 2.93 -2.46
C LEU A 31 -7.50 4.15 -2.23
N LYS A 32 -7.27 5.25 -2.94
CA LYS A 32 -8.13 6.44 -2.88
C LYS A 32 -9.55 6.15 -3.35
N LYS A 33 -9.74 5.27 -4.34
CA LYS A 33 -11.08 4.85 -4.80
C LYS A 33 -11.85 4.07 -3.73
N VAL A 34 -11.13 3.32 -2.90
CA VAL A 34 -11.68 2.55 -1.77
C VAL A 34 -11.37 3.20 -0.42
N SER A 35 -11.07 4.50 -0.39
CA SER A 35 -10.68 5.22 0.83
C SER A 35 -11.75 5.22 1.91
N LYS A 36 -13.02 5.19 1.49
CA LYS A 36 -14.20 5.13 2.36
C LYS A 36 -14.44 3.76 3.01
N LEU A 37 -13.78 2.71 2.52
CA LEU A 37 -13.95 1.36 3.05
C LEU A 37 -13.11 1.14 4.31
N ALA A 38 -13.48 0.12 5.10
CA ALA A 38 -12.70 -0.27 6.26
C ALA A 38 -11.30 -0.76 5.85
N HIS A 39 -10.33 -0.67 6.78
CA HIS A 39 -8.94 -1.09 6.55
C HIS A 39 -8.85 -2.48 5.92
N MET A 40 -9.59 -3.46 6.47
CA MET A 40 -9.60 -4.83 5.95
C MET A 40 -10.20 -4.95 4.55
N GLU A 41 -11.19 -4.12 4.21
CA GLU A 41 -11.79 -4.12 2.87
C GLU A 41 -10.84 -3.52 1.83
N GLN A 42 -10.07 -2.49 2.22
CA GLN A 42 -9.01 -1.92 1.38
C GLN A 42 -7.92 -2.97 1.10
N VAL A 43 -7.52 -3.73 2.12
CA VAL A 43 -6.59 -4.86 1.97
C VAL A 43 -7.19 -5.92 1.05
N ALA A 44 -8.45 -6.30 1.27
CA ALA A 44 -9.14 -7.28 0.44
C ALA A 44 -9.29 -6.82 -1.02
N HIS A 45 -9.48 -5.53 -1.28
CA HIS A 45 -9.52 -4.97 -2.63
C HIS A 45 -8.20 -5.19 -3.37
N LEU A 46 -7.06 -4.89 -2.72
CA LEU A 46 -5.74 -5.13 -3.30
C LEU A 46 -5.47 -6.62 -3.54
N LYS A 47 -5.87 -7.46 -2.58
CA LYS A 47 -5.76 -8.93 -2.71
C LYS A 47 -6.59 -9.46 -3.87
N LYS A 48 -7.84 -9.05 -4.01
CA LYS A 48 -8.76 -9.58 -5.04
C LYS A 48 -8.44 -9.04 -6.44
N LYS A 49 -8.10 -7.75 -6.55
CA LYS A 49 -7.93 -7.10 -7.85
C LYS A 49 -6.54 -7.25 -8.44
N PHE A 50 -5.53 -7.38 -7.58
CA PHE A 50 -4.12 -7.41 -7.98
C PHE A 50 -3.37 -8.62 -7.44
N GLU A 51 -4.09 -9.61 -6.89
CA GLU A 51 -3.52 -10.84 -6.30
C GLU A 51 -2.40 -10.52 -5.30
N MET A 52 -2.56 -9.40 -4.60
CA MET A 52 -1.53 -8.89 -3.73
C MET A 52 -1.43 -9.75 -2.46
N GLY A 53 -0.22 -10.02 -1.99
CA GLY A 53 -0.01 -10.75 -0.74
C GLY A 53 -0.49 -9.94 0.47
N HIS A 54 -0.89 -10.62 1.55
CA HIS A 54 -1.45 -9.95 2.73
C HIS A 54 -0.50 -8.89 3.32
N GLY A 55 0.79 -9.22 3.48
CA GLY A 55 1.79 -8.27 4.00
C GLY A 55 1.97 -7.04 3.11
N HIS A 56 2.00 -7.21 1.78
CA HIS A 56 2.13 -6.11 0.82
C HIS A 56 0.90 -5.21 0.81
N ALA A 57 -0.30 -5.81 0.79
CA ALA A 57 -1.55 -5.07 0.81
C ALA A 57 -1.70 -4.30 2.13
N ASN A 58 -1.42 -4.94 3.27
CA ASN A 58 -1.44 -4.29 4.57
C ASN A 58 -0.46 -3.11 4.65
N ALA A 59 0.76 -3.27 4.14
CA ALA A 59 1.75 -2.20 4.13
C ALA A 59 1.28 -0.96 3.35
N LEU A 60 0.72 -1.16 2.15
CA LEU A 60 0.16 -0.05 1.36
C LEU A 60 -1.00 0.63 2.06
N VAL A 61 -1.95 -0.14 2.59
CA VAL A 61 -3.13 0.40 3.27
C VAL A 61 -2.73 1.15 4.54
N ALA A 62 -1.82 0.61 5.35
CA ALA A 62 -1.34 1.27 6.56
C ALA A 62 -0.70 2.63 6.27
N VAL A 63 0.18 2.72 5.25
CA VAL A 63 0.76 4.00 4.85
C VAL A 63 -0.28 4.93 4.25
N PHE A 64 -1.17 4.42 3.41
CA PHE A 64 -2.23 5.22 2.79
C PHE A 64 -3.13 5.85 3.85
N ARG A 65 -3.63 5.07 4.82
CA ARG A 65 -4.48 5.57 5.90
C ARG A 65 -3.76 6.58 6.77
N LYS A 66 -2.52 6.28 7.19
CA LYS A 66 -1.70 7.21 7.97
C LYS A 66 -1.46 8.53 7.22
N LYS A 67 -1.28 8.49 5.91
CA LYS A 67 -1.09 9.68 5.06
C LYS A 67 -2.37 10.49 4.86
N ASN A 68 -3.54 9.86 4.86
CA ASN A 68 -4.82 10.52 4.61
C ASN A 68 -5.64 10.79 5.90
N GLY A 69 -5.14 10.40 7.07
CA GLY A 69 -5.83 10.58 8.36
C GLY A 69 -7.09 9.72 8.51
N LEU A 70 -7.07 8.49 7.97
CA LEU A 70 -8.19 7.54 7.98
C LEU A 70 -8.08 6.46 9.05
#